data_AF-A0A3E0VWN5-F1
#
_entry.id   AF-A0A3E0VWN5-F1
#
_cell.length_a   1.000
_cell.length_b   1.000
_cell.length_c   1.000
_cell.angle_alpha   90.00
_cell.angle_beta   90.00
_cell.angle_gamma   90.00
#
_symmetry.space_group_name_H-M   'P 1'
#
loop_
_entity.id
_entity.type
_entity.pdbx_description
1 polymer ?
#
loop_
_entity_poly.entity_id
_entity_poly.type
_entity_poly.pdbx_seq_one_letter_code
_entity_poly.pdbx_strand_id
1 'polypeptide(L)'
;MFRVSQRSDDQSLLQFSTRDPIEWVDSEQFGLGIASGSLRREWTWLAFVDDDPRATPVARAVWWGPAGSVHPVELRCLIVAAGVPYPELWGAALIRSAHRAFRASGALFDPVVVIGAGGGWQQDAAAREAVAWRREAAAQAGTTAALRTPADVPASTPAVLAAR
;
A
#
# COMPACT_ATOMS: atom_id res chain seq x y z
N MET A 1 15.48 -5.67 -7.77
CA MET A 1 14.77 -6.80 -7.11
C MET A 1 13.33 -6.44 -6.73
N PHE A 2 12.38 -7.40 -6.71
CA PHE A 2 11.05 -7.26 -6.07
C PHE A 2 10.81 -8.46 -5.15
N ARG A 3 10.49 -8.23 -3.88
CA ARG A 3 10.27 -9.33 -2.92
C ARG A 3 9.27 -8.97 -1.82
N VAL A 4 8.72 -10.01 -1.21
CA VAL A 4 7.97 -9.90 0.05
C VAL A 4 8.90 -9.38 1.15
N SER A 5 8.36 -8.59 2.07
CA SER A 5 9.11 -8.08 3.21
C SER A 5 9.37 -9.19 4.23
N GLN A 6 10.47 -9.04 4.95
CA GLN A 6 10.95 -9.95 5.97
C GLN A 6 11.13 -9.18 7.28
N ARG A 7 11.34 -9.90 8.38
CA ARG A 7 11.56 -9.27 9.69
C ARG A 7 12.77 -8.32 9.72
N SER A 8 13.80 -8.60 8.92
CA SER A 8 14.96 -7.71 8.77
C SER A 8 14.62 -6.36 8.14
N ASP A 9 13.47 -6.24 7.46
CA ASP A 9 13.05 -5.00 6.80
C ASP A 9 12.24 -4.08 7.72
N ASP A 10 11.97 -4.47 8.97
CA ASP A 10 11.06 -3.74 9.87
C ASP A 10 11.38 -2.25 9.98
N GLN A 11 12.67 -1.92 10.10
CA GLN A 11 13.10 -0.54 10.14
C GLN A 11 12.78 0.19 8.83
N SER A 12 13.11 -0.40 7.68
CA SER A 12 12.82 0.17 6.36
C SER A 12 11.32 0.31 6.09
N LEU A 13 10.51 -0.64 6.59
CA LEU A 13 9.05 -0.58 6.49
C LEU A 13 8.47 0.62 7.21
N LEU A 14 9.01 0.96 8.38
CA LEU A 14 8.58 2.10 9.19
C LEU A 14 9.14 3.44 8.68
N GLN A 15 10.26 3.43 7.95
CA GLN A 15 10.89 4.64 7.42
C GLN A 15 10.33 5.10 6.06
N PHE A 16 9.53 4.27 5.39
CA PHE A 16 8.89 4.67 4.13
C PHE A 16 7.90 5.82 4.37
N SER A 17 8.12 6.92 3.67
CA SER A 17 7.27 8.10 3.72
C SER A 17 7.06 8.67 2.32
N THR A 18 6.01 9.46 2.15
CA THR A 18 5.76 10.24 0.93
C THR A 18 5.20 11.60 1.29
N ARG A 19 5.29 12.54 0.35
CA ARG A 19 4.61 13.85 0.41
C ARG A 19 3.37 13.89 -0.47
N ASP A 20 2.96 12.76 -1.04
CA ASP A 20 1.77 12.68 -1.87
C ASP A 20 0.53 13.14 -1.07
N PRO A 21 -0.30 14.03 -1.61
CA PRO A 21 -1.50 14.55 -0.93
C PRO A 21 -2.70 13.58 -1.04
N ILE A 22 -2.44 12.27 -0.96
CA ILE A 22 -3.45 11.21 -0.97
C ILE A 22 -3.24 10.28 0.24
N GLU A 23 -4.21 9.40 0.53
CA GLU A 23 -4.09 8.46 1.65
C GLU A 23 -2.89 7.51 1.44
N TRP A 24 -2.10 7.30 2.48
CA TRP A 24 -1.02 6.33 2.50
C TRP A 24 -0.88 5.76 3.92
N VAL A 25 -0.29 4.57 4.02
CA VAL A 25 -0.06 3.89 5.30
C VAL A 25 1.23 4.41 5.92
N ASP A 26 1.13 5.28 6.91
CA ASP A 26 2.29 5.75 7.67
C ASP A 26 2.82 4.70 8.66
N SER A 27 3.88 5.05 9.40
CA SER A 27 4.50 4.13 10.37
C SER A 27 3.55 3.75 11.51
N GLU A 28 2.71 4.68 11.96
CA GLU A 28 1.76 4.45 13.04
C GLU A 28 0.64 3.52 12.57
N GLN A 29 0.02 3.84 11.42
CA GLN A 29 -0.99 3.01 10.78
C GLN A 29 -0.45 1.62 10.44
N PHE A 30 0.80 1.52 9.98
CA PHE A 30 1.44 0.23 9.72
C PHE A 30 1.57 -0.59 11.01
N GLY A 31 2.06 0.02 12.09
CA GLY A 31 2.20 -0.63 13.40
C GLY A 31 0.87 -1.13 13.96
N LEU A 32 -0.18 -0.30 13.92
CA LEU A 32 -1.54 -0.68 14.34
C LEU A 32 -2.12 -1.80 13.46
N GLY A 33 -1.85 -1.77 12.15
CA GLY A 33 -2.25 -2.82 11.23
C GLY A 33 -1.58 -4.16 11.52
N ILE A 34 -0.29 -4.15 11.84
CA ILE A 34 0.46 -5.34 12.26
C ILE A 34 -0.09 -5.88 13.59
N ALA A 35 -0.31 -5.01 14.58
CA ALA A 35 -0.82 -5.39 15.89
C ALA A 35 -2.23 -6.01 15.82
N SER A 36 -3.08 -5.51 14.92
CA SER A 36 -4.43 -6.05 14.69
C SER A 36 -4.46 -7.26 13.73
N GLY A 37 -3.35 -7.60 13.10
CA GLY A 37 -3.25 -8.67 12.10
C GLY A 37 -3.91 -8.34 10.75
N SER A 38 -4.28 -7.08 10.54
CA SER A 38 -4.93 -6.58 9.33
C SER A 38 -3.94 -6.15 8.24
N LEU A 39 -2.71 -5.83 8.65
CA LEU A 39 -1.53 -5.73 7.79
C LEU A 39 -0.52 -6.79 8.22
N ARG A 40 0.27 -7.29 7.27
CA ARG A 40 1.26 -8.36 7.52
C ARG A 40 2.51 -8.17 6.66
N ARG A 41 3.63 -8.73 7.12
CA ARG A 41 4.90 -8.70 6.36
C ARG A 41 4.77 -9.52 5.08
N GLU A 42 4.15 -10.68 5.18
CA GLU A 42 3.84 -11.54 4.04
C GLU A 42 2.89 -10.91 3.01
N TRP A 43 2.22 -9.81 3.38
CA TRP A 43 1.34 -9.01 2.52
C TRP A 43 1.95 -7.65 2.17
N THR A 44 3.26 -7.48 2.38
CA THR A 44 3.97 -6.25 2.06
C THR A 44 5.12 -6.57 1.11
N TRP A 45 5.25 -5.79 0.04
CA TRP A 45 6.29 -5.97 -0.96
C TRP A 45 7.19 -4.74 -1.05
N LEU A 46 8.45 -5.01 -1.33
CA LEU A 46 9.52 -4.02 -1.47
C LEU A 46 10.20 -4.17 -2.82
N ALA A 47 10.57 -3.03 -3.41
CA ALA A 47 11.39 -2.98 -4.61
C ALA A 47 12.75 -2.37 -4.31
N PHE A 48 13.79 -2.90 -4.93
CA PHE A 48 15.18 -2.48 -4.78
C PHE A 48 15.79 -2.24 -6.17
N VAL A 49 16.68 -1.27 -6.29
CA VAL A 49 17.38 -0.98 -7.56
C VAL A 49 18.36 -2.09 -7.90
N ASP A 50 19.11 -2.56 -6.91
CA ASP A 50 20.07 -3.66 -7.03
C ASP A 50 19.74 -4.78 -6.01
N ASP A 51 20.58 -5.81 -5.99
CA ASP A 51 20.44 -6.97 -5.12
C ASP A 51 21.39 -6.91 -3.89
N ASP A 52 21.98 -5.74 -3.57
CA ASP A 52 22.81 -5.58 -2.37
C ASP A 52 21.94 -5.85 -1.12
N PRO A 53 22.35 -6.76 -0.21
CA PRO A 53 21.64 -6.98 1.05
C PRO A 53 21.45 -5.74 1.92
N ARG A 54 22.24 -4.68 1.69
CA ARG A 54 22.16 -3.39 2.38
C ARG A 54 21.38 -2.32 1.60
N ALA A 55 20.90 -2.63 0.40
CA ALA A 55 20.15 -1.68 -0.40
C ALA A 55 18.88 -1.21 0.33
N THR A 56 18.64 0.09 0.31
CA THR A 56 17.38 0.66 0.79
C THR A 56 16.30 0.44 -0.27
N PRO A 57 15.12 -0.06 0.11
CA PRO A 57 14.03 -0.21 -0.85
C PRO A 57 13.59 1.15 -1.41
N VAL A 58 13.31 1.19 -2.71
CA VAL A 58 12.88 2.38 -3.46
C VAL A 58 11.37 2.43 -3.72
N ALA A 59 10.66 1.33 -3.52
CA ALA A 59 9.20 1.32 -3.52
C ALA A 59 8.64 0.30 -2.52
N ARG A 60 7.42 0.56 -2.05
CA ARG A 60 6.68 -0.28 -1.09
C ARG A 60 5.22 -0.40 -1.51
N ALA A 61 4.69 -1.61 -1.46
CA ALA A 61 3.28 -1.90 -1.65
C ALA A 61 2.76 -2.69 -0.44
N VAL A 62 1.66 -2.24 0.16
CA VAL A 62 1.08 -2.82 1.38
C VAL A 62 -0.35 -3.27 1.07
N TRP A 63 -0.60 -4.56 1.24
CA TRP A 63 -1.93 -5.14 1.14
C TRP A 63 -2.56 -5.31 2.52
N TRP A 64 -3.88 -5.21 2.55
CA TRP A 64 -4.71 -5.28 3.73
C TRP A 64 -5.74 -6.40 3.62
N GLY A 65 -6.12 -6.97 4.76
CA GLY A 65 -7.25 -7.87 4.90
C GLY A 65 -7.84 -7.80 6.31
N PRO A 66 -9.10 -8.20 6.52
CA PRO A 66 -9.65 -8.26 7.87
C PRO A 66 -8.90 -9.29 8.72
N ALA A 67 -8.85 -9.07 10.03
CA ALA A 67 -8.21 -9.98 10.98
C ALA A 67 -8.74 -11.42 10.80
N GLY A 68 -7.83 -12.40 10.84
CA GLY A 68 -8.16 -13.81 10.57
C GLY A 68 -8.22 -14.19 9.08
N SER A 69 -8.14 -13.24 8.14
CA SER A 69 -8.07 -13.57 6.70
C SER A 69 -6.80 -14.35 6.37
N VAL A 70 -6.95 -15.32 5.48
CA VAL A 70 -5.85 -16.13 4.95
C VAL A 70 -5.07 -15.37 3.88
N HIS A 71 -5.77 -14.56 3.07
CA HIS A 71 -5.20 -13.75 1.99
C HIS A 71 -5.64 -12.29 2.11
N PRO A 72 -4.88 -11.32 1.58
CA PRO A 72 -5.32 -9.94 1.55
C PRO A 72 -6.45 -9.76 0.55
N VAL A 73 -7.23 -8.69 0.74
CA VAL A 73 -8.39 -8.38 -0.12
C VAL A 73 -8.18 -7.12 -0.97
N GLU A 74 -7.29 -6.22 -0.55
CA GLU A 74 -6.96 -5.01 -1.32
C GLU A 74 -5.50 -4.56 -1.15
N LEU A 75 -4.96 -3.93 -2.19
CA LEU A 75 -3.78 -3.07 -2.07
C LEU A 75 -4.23 -1.77 -1.41
N ARG A 76 -3.73 -1.49 -0.20
CA ARG A 76 -4.09 -0.32 0.62
C ARG A 76 -3.16 0.86 0.38
N CYS A 77 -1.89 0.61 0.09
CA CYS A 77 -0.90 1.66 -0.08
C CYS A 77 0.18 1.25 -1.09
N LEU A 78 0.52 2.16 -1.98
CA LEU A 78 1.61 2.03 -2.94
C LEU A 78 2.44 3.32 -2.93
N ILE A 79 3.73 3.21 -2.62
CA ILE A 79 4.67 4.34 -2.53
C ILE A 79 5.90 4.01 -3.37
N VAL A 80 6.36 5.00 -4.13
CA VAL A 80 7.67 5.00 -4.79
C VAL A 80 8.44 6.21 -4.24
N ALA A 81 9.71 6.04 -3.90
CA ALA A 81 10.53 7.08 -3.33
C ALA A 81 10.67 8.28 -4.28
N ALA A 82 10.70 9.49 -3.72
CA ALA A 82 10.86 10.71 -4.50
C ALA A 82 12.18 10.67 -5.30
N GLY A 83 12.13 11.10 -6.56
CA GLY A 83 13.29 11.11 -7.47
C GLY A 83 13.51 9.79 -8.24
N VAL A 84 12.77 8.72 -7.92
CA VAL A 84 12.77 7.50 -8.75
C VAL A 84 11.90 7.75 -9.98
N PRO A 85 12.43 7.62 -11.21
CA PRO A 85 11.65 7.87 -12.42
C PRO A 85 10.65 6.73 -12.68
N TYR A 86 9.59 7.06 -13.39
CA TYR A 86 8.56 6.11 -13.85
C TYR A 86 7.91 5.30 -12.71
N PRO A 87 7.31 5.96 -11.70
CA PRO A 87 6.74 5.29 -10.54
C PRO A 87 5.68 4.24 -10.91
N GLU A 88 4.97 4.43 -12.02
CA GLU A 88 4.01 3.49 -12.57
C GLU A 88 4.62 2.13 -12.91
N LEU A 89 5.86 2.09 -13.41
CA LEU A 89 6.54 0.84 -13.76
C LEU A 89 6.89 0.03 -12.50
N TRP A 90 7.41 0.70 -11.47
CA TRP A 90 7.72 0.10 -10.17
C TRP A 90 6.46 -0.41 -9.48
N GLY A 91 5.40 0.40 -9.51
CA GLY A 91 4.10 0.05 -8.98
C GLY A 91 3.51 -1.18 -9.65
N ALA A 92 3.51 -1.21 -10.98
CA ALA A 92 2.99 -2.34 -11.74
C ALA A 92 3.76 -3.63 -11.45
N ALA A 93 5.09 -3.55 -11.34
CA ALA A 93 5.92 -4.70 -11.01
C ALA A 93 5.66 -5.23 -9.59
N LEU A 94 5.47 -4.35 -8.59
CA LEU A 94 5.06 -4.75 -7.25
C LEU A 94 3.72 -5.46 -7.24
N ILE A 95 2.71 -4.90 -7.92
CA ILE A 95 1.36 -5.49 -8.01
C ILE A 95 1.41 -6.88 -8.64
N ARG A 96 2.06 -7.03 -9.80
CA ARG A 96 2.18 -8.33 -10.49
C ARG A 96 2.89 -9.36 -9.63
N SER A 97 3.97 -8.96 -8.96
CA SER A 97 4.77 -9.88 -8.14
C SER A 97 3.97 -10.40 -6.94
N ALA A 98 3.27 -9.50 -6.25
CA ALA A 98 2.42 -9.85 -5.12
C ALA A 98 1.23 -10.73 -5.54
N HIS A 99 0.49 -10.34 -6.59
CA HIS A 99 -0.66 -11.11 -7.06
C HIS A 99 -0.27 -12.52 -7.51
N ARG A 100 0.87 -12.65 -8.22
CA ARG A 100 1.42 -13.97 -8.57
C ARG A 100 1.70 -14.82 -7.34
N ALA A 101 2.29 -14.24 -6.30
CA ALA A 101 2.60 -14.96 -5.07
C ALA A 101 1.32 -15.34 -4.30
N PHE A 102 0.33 -14.44 -4.21
CA PHE A 102 -0.94 -14.74 -3.56
C PHE A 102 -1.69 -15.87 -4.27
N ARG A 103 -1.76 -15.84 -5.61
CA ARG A 103 -2.33 -16.94 -6.39
C ARG A 103 -1.60 -18.25 -6.19
N ALA A 104 -0.26 -18.23 -6.19
CA ALA A 104 0.54 -19.42 -5.90
C ALA A 104 0.31 -19.97 -4.48
N SER A 105 -0.08 -19.11 -3.54
CA SER A 105 -0.45 -19.50 -2.16
C SER A 105 -1.91 -19.93 -1.98
N GLY A 106 -2.71 -19.95 -3.05
CA GLY A 106 -4.11 -20.41 -3.01
C GLY A 106 -5.17 -19.31 -2.98
N ALA A 107 -4.80 -18.04 -3.15
CA ALA A 107 -5.79 -16.97 -3.25
C ALA A 107 -6.69 -17.17 -4.48
N LEU A 108 -8.01 -17.19 -4.27
CA LEU A 108 -8.99 -17.38 -5.33
C LEU A 108 -9.19 -16.14 -6.21
N PHE A 109 -8.94 -14.96 -5.64
CA PHE A 109 -9.08 -13.68 -6.32
C PHE A 109 -7.82 -12.84 -6.10
N ASP A 110 -7.46 -12.07 -7.12
CA ASP A 110 -6.45 -11.04 -6.99
C ASP A 110 -7.02 -9.90 -6.10
N PRO A 111 -6.25 -9.38 -5.12
CA PRO A 111 -6.67 -8.25 -4.32
C PRO A 111 -7.02 -7.03 -5.19
N VAL A 112 -8.06 -6.29 -4.79
CA VAL A 112 -8.46 -5.06 -5.49
C VAL A 112 -7.40 -3.98 -5.29
N VAL A 113 -7.02 -3.26 -6.34
CA VAL A 113 -6.16 -2.09 -6.17
C VAL A 113 -7.00 -0.90 -5.74
N VAL A 114 -6.74 -0.35 -4.55
CA VAL A 114 -7.50 0.78 -4.03
C VAL A 114 -6.59 1.99 -3.82
N ILE A 115 -7.01 3.14 -4.33
CA ILE A 115 -6.35 4.43 -4.14
C ILE A 115 -7.24 5.27 -3.24
N GLY A 116 -6.79 5.52 -2.01
CA GLY A 116 -7.47 6.42 -1.09
C GLY A 116 -7.17 7.86 -1.46
N ALA A 117 -8.19 8.61 -1.87
CA ALA A 117 -8.06 10.01 -2.22
C ALA A 117 -9.02 10.84 -1.36
N GLY A 118 -8.49 11.88 -0.71
CA GLY A 118 -9.27 12.79 0.12
C GLY A 118 -10.36 13.53 -0.68
N GLY A 119 -11.28 14.17 0.04
CA GLY A 119 -12.28 15.03 -0.58
C GLY A 119 -11.61 16.16 -1.37
N GLY A 120 -12.07 16.39 -2.60
CA GLY A 120 -11.56 17.45 -3.46
C GLY A 120 -10.19 17.21 -4.12
N TRP A 121 -9.69 15.97 -4.11
CA TRP A 121 -8.41 15.62 -4.77
C TRP A 121 -8.35 16.03 -6.24
N GLN A 122 -9.48 16.10 -6.95
CA GLN A 122 -9.54 16.52 -8.34
C GLN A 122 -9.15 18.00 -8.55
N GLN A 123 -9.23 18.82 -7.50
CA GLN A 123 -8.82 20.23 -7.56
C GLN A 123 -7.31 20.40 -7.29
N ASP A 124 -6.66 19.43 -6.67
CA ASP A 124 -5.21 19.44 -6.41
C ASP A 124 -4.45 18.78 -7.57
N ALA A 125 -3.50 19.51 -8.16
CA ALA A 125 -2.66 18.99 -9.25
C ALA A 125 -1.79 17.81 -8.79
N ALA A 126 -1.17 17.91 -7.60
CA ALA A 126 -0.31 16.87 -7.07
C ALA A 126 -1.12 15.61 -6.70
N ALA A 127 -2.33 15.78 -6.16
CA ALA A 127 -3.22 14.64 -5.89
C ALA A 127 -3.67 13.94 -7.18
N ARG A 128 -3.98 14.71 -8.23
CA ARG A 128 -4.33 14.13 -9.53
C ARG A 128 -3.17 13.34 -10.14
N GLU A 129 -1.95 13.86 -10.08
CA GLU A 129 -0.75 13.14 -10.53
C GLU A 129 -0.53 11.85 -9.72
N ALA A 130 -0.64 11.94 -8.39
CA ALA A 130 -0.51 10.80 -7.48
C ALA A 130 -1.55 9.70 -7.76
N VAL A 131 -2.80 10.07 -8.09
CA VAL A 131 -3.85 9.13 -8.51
C VAL A 131 -3.57 8.57 -9.90
N ALA A 132 -3.13 9.40 -10.84
CA ALA A 132 -2.93 9.03 -12.24
C ALA A 132 -1.87 7.94 -12.39
N TRP A 133 -0.68 8.10 -11.79
CA TRP A 133 0.37 7.10 -11.94
C TRP A 133 0.01 5.77 -11.26
N ARG A 134 -0.75 5.78 -10.16
CA ARG A 134 -1.23 4.56 -9.50
C ARG A 134 -2.28 3.81 -10.30
N ARG A 135 -3.14 4.54 -11.02
CA ARG A 135 -4.06 3.96 -12.00
C ARG A 135 -3.31 3.32 -13.16
N GLU A 136 -2.29 4.00 -13.67
CA GLU A 136 -1.41 3.47 -14.71
C GLU A 136 -0.66 2.21 -14.23
N ALA A 137 -0.14 2.22 -13.01
CA ALA A 137 0.48 1.06 -12.39
C ALA A 137 -0.47 -0.16 -12.34
N ALA A 138 -1.73 0.07 -11.94
CA ALA A 138 -2.76 -0.96 -11.93
C ALA A 138 -3.04 -1.49 -13.34
N ALA A 139 -3.24 -0.59 -14.31
CA ALA A 139 -3.51 -0.94 -15.70
C ALA A 139 -2.37 -1.79 -16.30
N GLN A 140 -1.12 -1.39 -16.11
CA GLN A 140 0.05 -2.14 -16.55
C GLN A 140 0.26 -3.46 -15.80
N ALA A 141 -0.31 -3.59 -14.61
CA ALA A 141 -0.36 -4.86 -13.89
C ALA A 141 -1.49 -5.79 -14.36
N GLY A 142 -2.33 -5.34 -15.30
CA GLY A 142 -3.47 -6.10 -15.82
C GLY A 142 -4.71 -6.04 -14.92
N THR A 143 -4.82 -5.01 -14.07
CA THR A 143 -5.96 -4.79 -13.18
C THR A 143 -6.45 -3.34 -13.26
N THR A 144 -7.51 -3.02 -12.53
CA THR A 144 -8.04 -1.66 -12.42
C THR A 144 -7.91 -1.16 -10.99
N ALA A 145 -7.84 0.16 -10.84
CA ALA A 145 -7.83 0.79 -9.52
C ALA A 145 -9.20 1.39 -9.18
N ALA A 146 -9.73 1.04 -8.02
CA ALA A 146 -10.87 1.71 -7.42
C ALA A 146 -10.40 2.94 -6.62
N LEU A 147 -11.25 3.97 -6.55
CA LEU A 147 -11.05 5.09 -5.63
C LEU A 147 -11.82 4.81 -4.35
N ARG A 148 -11.16 4.99 -3.21
CA ARG A 148 -11.86 5.10 -1.92
C ARG A 148 -12.11 6.57 -1.66
N THR A 149 -13.38 6.95 -1.59
CA THR A 149 -13.78 8.27 -1.12
C THR A 149 -13.93 8.25 0.40
N PRO A 150 -13.71 9.38 1.10
CA PRO A 150 -13.75 9.43 2.56
C PRO A 150 -15.09 9.05 3.21
N ALA A 151 -16.14 8.85 2.41
CA ALA A 151 -17.47 8.48 2.90
C ALA A 151 -17.57 7.04 3.45
N ASP A 152 -16.49 6.26 3.41
CA ASP A 152 -16.51 4.82 3.76
C ASP A 152 -15.65 4.46 5.00
N VAL A 153 -15.36 5.44 5.86
CA VAL A 153 -14.80 5.17 7.20
C VAL A 153 -15.87 5.57 8.23
N PRO A 154 -16.54 4.63 8.93
CA PRO A 154 -17.34 5.00 10.08
C PRO A 154 -16.40 5.69 11.07
N ALA A 155 -16.70 6.96 11.36
CA ALA A 155 -16.00 7.72 12.38
C ALA A 155 -15.98 6.89 13.66
N SER A 156 -14.79 6.44 14.07
CA SER A 156 -14.60 5.84 15.38
C SER A 156 -14.97 6.91 16.40
N THR A 157 -16.14 6.77 17.00
CA THR A 157 -16.64 7.72 17.99
C THR A 157 -15.66 7.69 19.17
N PRO A 158 -15.05 8.82 19.57
CA PRO A 158 -14.28 8.83 20.80
C PRO A 158 -15.23 8.57 21.96
N ALA A 159 -14.99 7.48 22.69
CA ALA A 159 -15.65 7.23 23.96
C ALA A 159 -15.29 8.37 24.91
N VAL A 160 -16.21 9.31 25.07
CA VAL A 160 -16.14 10.30 26.15
C VAL A 160 -16.30 9.51 27.45
N LEU A 161 -15.18 9.28 28.13
CA LEU A 161 -15.17 8.98 29.55
C LEU A 161 -15.77 10.18 30.28
N ALA A 162 -17.07 10.11 30.56
CA ALA A 162 -17.70 10.97 31.54
C ALA A 162 -17.20 10.53 32.92
N ALA A 163 -16.18 11.22 33.42
CA ALA A 163 -15.91 11.26 34.85
C ALA A 163 -16.89 12.24 35.49
N ARG A 164 -17.85 11.72 36.26
CA ARG A 164 -18.37 12.32 37.49
C ARG A 164 -19.34 11.40 38.21
#